data_AF-A0A1G0I8Q5-F1
#
_entry.id   AF-A0A1G0I8Q5-F1
#
_cell.length_a   1.000
_cell.length_b   1.000
_cell.length_c   1.000
_cell.angle_alpha   90.00
_cell.angle_beta   90.00
_cell.angle_gamma   90.00
#
_symmetry.space_group_name_H-M   'P 1'
#
loop_
_entity.id
_entity.type
_entity.pdbx_description
1 polymer ?
#
loop_
_entity_poly.entity_id
_entity_poly.type
_entity_poly.pdbx_seq_one_letter_code
_entity_poly.pdbx_strand_id
1 'polypeptide(L)'
;MSISRYVIVPPEHKSYGSIPAEELIPIMMKHINAEYYVALLSAAGFYGASHQKPMVFQVVTNKRIKHSLKFGQVQIKLIYKKALANLPIKDFVVSSGYLKVATPELIAIDLLKFPKHAGGMNNIATVLSELIESIDVQKLIELAEHVGECYQLQRLGYIIEKIDVMDDDIKRTIIDVLAEYVSSHVKSYAPLSSSISKIGHPRCRKWRIIENTDFESDL
;
A
#
# COMPACT_ATOMS: atom_id res chain seq x y z
N MET A 1 6.96 -34.91 -1.34
CA MET A 1 7.51 -35.01 0.04
C MET A 1 7.14 -33.73 0.77
N SER A 2 6.15 -33.78 1.67
CA SER A 2 5.74 -32.60 2.43
C SER A 2 6.70 -32.44 3.61
N ILE A 3 7.52 -31.38 3.61
CA ILE A 3 8.42 -31.10 4.73
C ILE A 3 7.61 -30.32 5.77
N SER A 4 7.27 -30.96 6.87
CA SER A 4 6.69 -30.32 8.07
C SER A 4 7.73 -29.37 8.69
N ARG A 5 7.34 -28.15 9.03
CA ARG A 5 8.25 -27.12 9.57
C ARG A 5 7.64 -26.46 10.80
N TYR A 6 8.51 -26.02 11.69
CA TYR A 6 8.16 -25.48 12.99
C TYR A 6 8.88 -24.15 13.22
N VAL A 7 8.19 -23.21 13.87
CA VAL A 7 8.77 -22.00 14.43
C VAL A 7 8.67 -22.15 15.95
N ILE A 8 9.77 -21.89 16.65
CA ILE A 8 9.77 -21.91 18.12
C ILE A 8 9.01 -20.66 18.59
N VAL A 9 7.94 -20.87 19.35
CA VAL A 9 7.15 -19.78 19.95
C VAL A 9 7.64 -19.61 21.39
N PRO A 10 8.28 -18.48 21.73
CA PRO A 10 8.69 -18.19 23.11
C PRO A 10 7.50 -18.19 24.08
N PRO A 11 7.70 -18.52 25.37
CA PRO A 11 6.61 -18.56 26.36
C PRO A 11 5.77 -17.29 26.42
N GLU A 12 6.36 -16.12 26.22
CA GLU A 12 5.68 -14.82 26.18
C GLU A 12 4.64 -14.70 25.06
N HIS A 13 4.79 -15.48 23.98
CA HIS A 13 3.89 -15.50 22.83
C HIS A 13 2.93 -16.71 22.83
N LYS A 14 2.92 -17.51 23.90
CA LYS A 14 2.15 -18.76 23.99
C LYS A 14 0.65 -18.54 23.80
N SER A 15 0.09 -17.45 24.32
CA SER A 15 -1.34 -17.11 24.17
C SER A 15 -1.74 -16.77 22.73
N TYR A 16 -0.80 -16.22 21.95
CA TYR A 16 -1.00 -15.88 20.54
C TYR A 16 -0.75 -17.07 19.60
N GLY A 17 -0.06 -18.12 20.06
CA GLY A 17 0.23 -19.33 19.30
C GLY A 17 1.20 -19.10 18.12
N SER A 18 1.84 -17.93 18.06
CA SER A 18 2.83 -17.53 17.07
C SER A 18 3.63 -16.34 17.59
N ILE A 19 4.87 -16.19 17.12
CA ILE A 19 5.60 -14.91 17.18
C ILE A 19 4.89 -13.85 16.31
N PRO A 20 5.11 -12.54 16.56
CA PRO A 20 4.56 -11.45 15.77
C PRO A 20 4.83 -11.61 14.27
N ALA A 21 3.95 -11.06 13.43
CA ALA A 21 4.06 -11.20 11.98
C ALA A 21 5.34 -10.54 11.44
N GLU A 22 5.73 -9.42 12.05
CA GLU A 22 6.95 -8.66 11.77
C GLU A 22 8.21 -9.52 11.95
N GLU A 23 8.17 -10.49 12.85
CA GLU A 23 9.28 -11.41 13.14
C GLU A 23 9.19 -12.70 12.30
N LEU A 24 7.96 -13.17 12.06
CA LEU A 24 7.71 -14.39 11.31
C LEU A 24 8.03 -14.24 9.82
N ILE A 25 7.68 -13.11 9.22
CA ILE A 25 7.79 -12.88 7.78
C ILE A 25 9.24 -12.97 7.28
N PRO A 26 10.24 -12.30 7.89
CA PRO A 26 11.63 -12.42 7.46
C PRO A 26 12.14 -13.86 7.44
N ILE A 27 11.81 -14.63 8.49
CA ILE A 27 12.18 -16.05 8.61
C ILE A 27 11.52 -16.87 7.51
N MET A 28 10.20 -16.71 7.35
CA MET A 28 9.40 -17.45 6.39
C MET A 28 9.85 -17.19 4.96
N MET A 29 10.03 -15.92 4.59
CA MET A 29 10.38 -15.51 3.23
C MET A 29 11.80 -15.91 2.83
N LYS A 30 12.76 -15.81 3.78
CA LYS A 30 14.11 -16.37 3.59
C LYS A 30 14.05 -17.87 3.36
N HIS A 31 13.27 -18.60 4.16
CA HIS A 31 13.16 -20.05 4.05
C HIS A 31 12.56 -20.50 2.72
N ILE A 32 11.49 -19.85 2.26
CA ILE A 32 10.89 -20.17 0.97
C ILE A 32 11.65 -19.55 -0.20
N ASN A 33 12.77 -18.85 0.01
CA ASN A 33 13.53 -18.12 -1.00
C ASN A 33 12.63 -17.24 -1.88
N ALA A 34 11.87 -16.34 -1.25
CA ALA A 34 10.98 -15.39 -1.91
C ALA A 34 11.39 -13.96 -1.61
N GLU A 35 11.33 -13.10 -2.63
CA GLU A 35 11.40 -11.67 -2.42
C GLU A 35 10.06 -11.19 -1.86
N TYR A 36 10.13 -10.19 -0.99
CA TYR A 36 8.93 -9.65 -0.36
C TYR A 36 9.16 -8.22 0.12
N TYR A 37 8.04 -7.54 0.39
CA TYR A 37 7.98 -6.38 1.26
C TYR A 37 6.62 -6.33 1.95
N VAL A 38 6.58 -5.80 3.17
CA VAL A 38 5.35 -5.45 3.87
C VAL A 38 4.71 -4.29 3.13
N ALA A 39 3.42 -4.41 2.82
CA ALA A 39 2.72 -3.52 1.91
C ALA A 39 1.37 -3.04 2.48
N LEU A 40 0.72 -2.12 1.76
CA LEU A 40 -0.64 -1.65 2.03
C LEU A 40 -0.81 -1.18 3.49
N LEU A 41 -1.88 -1.60 4.16
CA LEU A 41 -2.27 -1.14 5.50
C LEU A 41 -1.23 -1.54 6.55
N SER A 42 -0.63 -2.72 6.40
CA SER A 42 0.43 -3.17 7.32
C SER A 42 1.69 -2.32 7.20
N ALA A 43 2.03 -1.84 6.00
CA ALA A 43 3.16 -0.95 5.80
C ALA A 43 2.84 0.47 6.25
N ALA A 44 1.63 0.96 5.95
CA ALA A 44 1.16 2.29 6.36
C ALA A 44 1.27 2.48 7.89
N GLY A 45 0.99 1.43 8.68
CA GLY A 45 1.15 1.45 10.13
C GLY A 45 2.59 1.71 10.62
N PHE A 46 3.63 1.40 9.84
CA PHE A 46 5.02 1.75 10.19
C PHE A 46 5.33 3.24 10.02
N TYR A 47 4.44 3.98 9.34
CA TYR A 47 4.54 5.42 9.10
C TYR A 47 3.44 6.19 9.85
N GLY A 48 2.77 5.57 10.82
CA GLY A 48 1.70 6.20 11.60
C GLY A 48 0.36 6.32 10.88
N ALA A 49 0.28 5.94 9.60
CA ALA A 49 -0.92 6.04 8.77
C ALA A 49 -1.86 4.84 8.93
N SER A 50 -2.15 4.48 10.18
CA SER A 50 -3.09 3.42 10.53
C SER A 50 -3.53 3.54 12.00
N HIS A 51 -4.76 3.99 12.21
CA HIS A 51 -5.39 4.12 13.54
C HIS A 51 -5.57 2.78 14.28
N GLN A 52 -5.58 1.65 13.56
CA GLN A 52 -5.75 0.31 14.14
C GLN A 52 -4.77 -0.67 13.51
N LYS A 53 -4.13 -1.50 14.35
CA LYS A 53 -3.32 -2.61 13.84
C LYS A 53 -4.18 -3.49 12.94
N PRO A 54 -3.81 -3.68 11.66
CA PRO A 54 -4.57 -4.54 10.77
C PRO A 54 -4.65 -5.96 11.36
N MET A 55 -5.86 -6.52 11.44
CA MET A 55 -6.07 -7.91 11.88
C MET A 55 -5.30 -8.91 10.98
N VAL A 56 -4.95 -8.49 9.76
CA VAL A 56 -4.24 -9.29 8.76
C VAL A 56 -2.98 -8.55 8.33
N PHE A 57 -1.83 -9.22 8.45
CA PHE A 57 -0.55 -8.71 8.03
C PHE A 57 -0.36 -8.89 6.51
N GLN A 58 -0.13 -7.80 5.79
CA GLN A 58 -0.15 -7.75 4.33
C GLN A 58 1.26 -7.69 3.77
N VAL A 59 1.57 -8.64 2.89
CA VAL A 59 2.90 -8.77 2.28
C VAL A 59 2.76 -8.98 0.79
N VAL A 60 3.48 -8.19 0.01
CA VAL A 60 3.64 -8.42 -1.43
C VAL A 60 4.84 -9.33 -1.63
N THR A 61 4.70 -10.35 -2.48
CA THR A 61 5.75 -11.33 -2.77
C THR A 61 5.77 -11.77 -4.23
N ASN A 62 6.94 -12.18 -4.71
CA ASN A 62 7.13 -12.75 -6.05
C ASN A 62 6.73 -14.23 -6.15
N LYS A 63 6.25 -14.85 -5.06
CA LYS A 63 5.74 -16.24 -5.08
C LYS A 63 4.23 -16.32 -5.00
N ARG A 64 3.64 -17.14 -5.88
CA ARG A 64 2.20 -17.42 -5.87
C ARG A 64 1.87 -18.41 -4.75
N ILE A 65 1.35 -17.90 -3.65
CA ILE A 65 0.80 -18.70 -2.55
C ILE A 65 -0.69 -18.40 -2.47
N LYS A 66 -1.53 -19.39 -2.81
CA LYS A 66 -2.97 -19.19 -3.02
C LYS A 66 -3.79 -19.14 -1.73
N HIS A 67 -3.25 -19.66 -0.63
CA HIS A 67 -3.97 -19.76 0.64
C HIS A 67 -3.49 -18.68 1.61
N SER A 68 -4.42 -18.10 2.38
CA SER A 68 -4.08 -17.28 3.53
C SER A 68 -3.29 -18.12 4.53
N LEU A 69 -2.24 -17.54 5.09
CA LEU A 69 -1.42 -18.23 6.08
C LEU A 69 -1.90 -17.81 7.47
N LYS A 70 -2.14 -18.80 8.33
CA LYS A 70 -2.56 -18.57 9.71
C LYS A 70 -1.62 -19.33 10.65
N PHE A 71 -1.02 -18.60 11.57
CA PHE A 71 -0.14 -19.12 12.62
C PHE A 71 -0.69 -18.65 13.96
N GLY A 72 -1.38 -19.53 14.68
CA GLY A 72 -2.13 -19.12 15.87
C GLY A 72 -3.13 -18.00 15.56
N GLN A 73 -2.98 -16.85 16.22
CA GLN A 73 -3.78 -15.64 15.98
C GLN A 73 -3.23 -14.77 14.85
N VAL A 74 -1.99 -14.98 14.40
CA VAL A 74 -1.38 -14.22 13.31
C VAL A 74 -1.97 -14.66 11.97
N GLN A 75 -2.54 -13.70 11.25
CA GLN A 75 -3.04 -13.89 9.90
C GLN A 75 -2.16 -13.13 8.92
N ILE A 76 -1.71 -13.82 7.87
CA ILE A 76 -0.86 -13.24 6.82
C ILE A 76 -1.59 -13.35 5.48
N LYS A 77 -1.70 -12.22 4.79
CA LYS A 77 -2.17 -12.13 3.42
C LYS A 77 -0.98 -11.91 2.49
N LEU A 78 -0.77 -12.85 1.59
CA LEU A 78 0.23 -12.74 0.53
C LEU A 78 -0.43 -12.23 -0.75
N ILE A 79 0.14 -11.17 -1.30
CA ILE A 79 -0.30 -10.53 -2.55
C ILE A 79 0.79 -10.77 -3.58
N TYR A 80 0.41 -11.35 -4.71
CA TYR A 80 1.37 -11.70 -5.74
C TYR A 80 1.69 -10.51 -6.65
N LYS A 81 2.98 -10.21 -6.83
CA LYS A 81 3.49 -9.27 -7.83
C LYS A 81 4.74 -9.87 -8.47
N LYS A 82 4.76 -9.94 -9.80
CA LYS A 82 5.75 -10.73 -10.56
C LYS A 82 7.19 -10.26 -10.36
N ALA A 83 7.42 -8.95 -10.35
CA ALA A 83 8.74 -8.34 -10.24
C ALA A 83 8.74 -7.37 -9.06
N LEU A 84 9.69 -7.57 -8.13
CA LEU A 84 9.90 -6.71 -6.96
C LEU A 84 11.25 -6.00 -6.98
N ALA A 85 12.07 -6.25 -8.01
CA ALA A 85 13.37 -5.60 -8.17
C ALA A 85 13.21 -4.08 -8.29
N ASN A 86 14.15 -3.35 -7.70
CA ASN A 86 14.26 -1.89 -7.76
C ASN A 86 13.04 -1.12 -7.22
N LEU A 87 12.21 -1.76 -6.38
CA LEU A 87 11.18 -1.05 -5.65
C LEU A 87 11.77 -0.37 -4.41
N PRO A 88 11.34 0.85 -4.07
CA PRO A 88 11.80 1.55 -2.88
C PRO A 88 11.23 0.85 -1.64
N ILE A 89 12.12 0.24 -0.88
CA ILE A 89 11.82 -0.48 0.36
C ILE A 89 12.82 -0.05 1.43
N LYS A 90 12.36 0.00 2.69
CA LYS A 90 13.16 0.35 3.87
C LYS A 90 13.26 -0.84 4.80
N ASP A 91 14.43 -1.05 5.37
CA ASP A 91 14.64 -2.07 6.40
C ASP A 91 14.27 -1.49 7.78
N PHE A 92 13.42 -2.23 8.51
CA PHE A 92 13.05 -1.96 9.89
C PHE A 92 13.65 -3.05 10.80
N VAL A 93 14.25 -2.64 11.91
CA VAL A 93 14.83 -3.58 12.88
C VAL A 93 13.71 -4.30 13.62
N VAL A 94 13.80 -5.63 13.64
CA VAL A 94 12.92 -6.53 14.39
C VAL A 94 13.79 -7.57 15.12
N SER A 95 13.23 -8.28 16.10
CA SER A 95 14.01 -9.27 16.87
C SER A 95 14.60 -10.39 15.98
N SER A 96 13.94 -10.71 14.87
CA SER A 96 14.40 -11.69 13.88
C SER A 96 15.38 -11.13 12.83
N GLY A 97 15.83 -9.88 12.97
CA GLY A 97 16.74 -9.20 12.03
C GLY A 97 16.10 -7.97 11.39
N TYR A 98 15.93 -7.99 10.07
CA TYR A 98 15.37 -6.87 9.31
C TYR A 98 14.08 -7.25 8.59
N LEU A 99 13.08 -6.41 8.74
CA LEU A 99 11.81 -6.47 8.02
C LEU A 99 11.82 -5.47 6.88
N LYS A 100 11.49 -5.94 5.67
CA LYS A 100 11.42 -5.10 4.48
C LYS A 100 10.05 -4.46 4.36
N VAL A 101 9.95 -3.14 4.43
CA VAL A 101 8.68 -2.39 4.40
C VAL A 101 8.68 -1.43 3.20
N ALA A 102 7.56 -1.32 2.48
CA ALA A 102 7.39 -0.35 1.41
C ALA A 102 7.58 1.10 1.89
N THR A 103 8.17 1.97 1.08
CA THR A 103 8.18 3.41 1.39
C THR A 103 6.80 4.03 1.22
N PRO A 104 6.52 5.22 1.80
CA PRO A 104 5.22 5.90 1.69
C PRO A 104 4.72 6.04 0.24
N GLU A 105 5.63 6.32 -0.69
CA GLU A 105 5.30 6.46 -2.11
C GLU A 105 4.83 5.14 -2.73
N LEU A 106 5.51 4.04 -2.40
CA LEU A 106 5.13 2.71 -2.85
C LEU A 106 3.82 2.25 -2.20
N ILE A 107 3.60 2.60 -0.94
CA ILE A 107 2.34 2.34 -0.23
C ILE A 107 1.18 3.05 -0.96
N ALA A 108 1.32 4.34 -1.27
CA ALA A 108 0.29 5.13 -1.96
C ALA A 108 -0.10 4.51 -3.32
N ILE A 109 0.89 4.08 -4.11
CA ILE A 109 0.65 3.38 -5.38
C ILE A 109 -0.03 2.02 -5.16
N ASP A 110 0.47 1.23 -4.21
CA ASP A 110 -0.04 -0.13 -3.96
C ASP A 110 -1.48 -0.11 -3.44
N LEU A 111 -1.87 0.87 -2.62
CA LEU A 111 -3.24 1.05 -2.12
C LEU A 111 -4.25 1.13 -3.28
N LEU A 112 -3.95 1.94 -4.29
CA LEU A 112 -4.80 2.11 -5.49
C LEU A 112 -4.66 0.99 -6.51
N LYS A 113 -3.52 0.28 -6.51
CA LYS A 113 -3.32 -0.91 -7.35
C LYS A 113 -4.07 -2.12 -6.83
N PHE A 114 -4.21 -2.24 -5.51
CA PHE A 114 -4.84 -3.36 -4.82
C PHE A 114 -6.01 -2.92 -3.92
N PRO A 115 -7.02 -2.21 -4.43
CA PRO A 115 -8.04 -1.57 -3.59
C PRO A 115 -8.87 -2.58 -2.80
N LYS A 116 -9.09 -3.79 -3.33
CA LYS A 116 -9.76 -4.89 -2.63
C LYS A 116 -8.98 -5.39 -1.40
N HIS A 117 -7.67 -5.25 -1.39
CA HIS A 117 -6.83 -5.57 -0.24
C HIS A 117 -6.69 -4.38 0.72
N ALA A 118 -6.89 -3.16 0.24
CA ALA A 118 -6.86 -1.95 1.03
C ALA A 118 -8.20 -1.60 1.70
N GLY A 119 -9.21 -2.47 1.67
CA GLY A 119 -10.52 -2.19 2.29
C GLY A 119 -11.44 -1.28 1.48
N GLY A 120 -11.14 -1.02 0.20
CA GLY A 120 -11.92 -0.14 -0.66
C GLY A 120 -11.51 1.32 -0.57
N MET A 121 -12.21 2.19 -1.32
CA MET A 121 -11.78 3.58 -1.52
C MET A 121 -11.85 4.44 -0.25
N ASN A 122 -12.86 4.26 0.61
CA ASN A 122 -12.96 5.03 1.87
C ASN A 122 -11.76 4.79 2.79
N ASN A 123 -11.36 3.52 2.96
CA ASN A 123 -10.21 3.19 3.77
C ASN A 123 -8.90 3.66 3.11
N ILE A 124 -8.81 3.65 1.78
CA ILE A 124 -7.66 4.24 1.07
C ILE A 124 -7.60 5.74 1.33
N ALA A 125 -8.72 6.46 1.25
CA ALA A 125 -8.81 7.89 1.52
C ALA A 125 -8.32 8.22 2.94
N THR A 126 -8.81 7.48 3.93
CA THR A 126 -8.43 7.62 5.35
C THR A 126 -6.94 7.32 5.59
N VAL A 127 -6.38 6.29 4.96
CA VAL A 127 -4.94 6.02 5.10
C VAL A 127 -4.10 7.09 4.40
N LEU A 128 -4.55 7.60 3.24
CA LEU A 128 -3.83 8.63 2.52
C LEU A 128 -3.80 9.96 3.25
N SER A 129 -4.85 10.32 4.00
CA SER A 129 -4.88 11.58 4.75
C SER A 129 -3.84 11.66 5.86
N GLU A 130 -3.41 10.51 6.39
CA GLU A 130 -2.31 10.43 7.35
C GLU A 130 -0.96 10.21 6.66
N LEU A 131 -0.92 9.32 5.65
CA LEU A 131 0.32 8.95 4.96
C LEU A 131 0.95 10.14 4.22
N ILE A 132 0.13 11.13 3.83
CA ILE A 132 0.55 12.32 3.08
C ILE A 132 1.72 13.06 3.74
N GLU A 133 1.79 13.10 5.07
CA GLU A 133 2.88 13.76 5.80
C GLU A 133 4.25 13.09 5.58
N SER A 134 4.24 11.81 5.20
CA SER A 134 5.45 11.02 4.95
C SER A 134 5.81 10.91 3.47
N ILE A 135 4.99 11.44 2.55
CA ILE A 135 5.19 11.30 1.11
C ILE A 135 6.16 12.36 0.58
N ASP A 136 7.20 11.91 -0.13
CA ASP A 136 8.01 12.74 -1.01
C ASP A 136 7.41 12.68 -2.43
N VAL A 137 6.79 13.79 -2.86
CA VAL A 137 6.07 13.84 -4.14
C VAL A 137 6.98 13.64 -5.37
N GLN A 138 8.26 14.03 -5.29
CA GLN A 138 9.17 13.82 -6.42
C GLN A 138 9.52 12.35 -6.55
N LYS A 139 9.83 11.68 -5.42
CA LYS A 139 10.04 10.23 -5.40
C LYS A 139 8.79 9.45 -5.82
N LEU A 140 7.61 9.96 -5.49
CA LEU A 140 6.34 9.36 -5.93
C LEU A 140 6.19 9.39 -7.44
N ILE A 141 6.52 10.52 -8.08
CA ILE A 141 6.50 10.66 -9.54
C ILE A 141 7.52 9.73 -10.19
N GLU A 142 8.78 9.80 -9.75
CA GLU A 142 9.87 8.95 -10.26
C GLU A 142 9.51 7.45 -10.16
N LEU A 143 8.95 7.04 -9.02
CA LEU A 143 8.50 5.68 -8.80
C LEU A 143 7.37 5.30 -9.77
N ALA A 144 6.34 6.14 -9.90
CA ALA A 144 5.20 5.86 -10.76
C ALA A 144 5.62 5.70 -12.23
N GLU A 145 6.58 6.50 -12.70
CA GLU A 145 7.18 6.35 -14.03
C GLU A 145 7.98 5.04 -14.13
N HIS A 146 8.84 4.77 -13.15
CA HIS A 146 9.67 3.56 -13.13
C HIS A 146 8.85 2.28 -13.19
N VAL A 147 7.72 2.22 -12.47
CA VAL A 147 6.86 1.02 -12.43
C VAL A 147 5.76 1.02 -13.50
N GLY A 148 5.63 2.07 -14.32
CA GLY A 148 4.62 2.18 -15.36
C GLY A 148 3.19 2.38 -14.83
N GLU A 149 3.05 3.05 -13.69
CA GLU A 149 1.78 3.24 -12.95
C GLU A 149 1.37 4.73 -12.89
N CYS A 150 1.75 5.55 -13.87
CA CYS A 150 1.49 7.00 -13.88
C CYS A 150 0.01 7.39 -13.72
N TYR A 151 -0.93 6.51 -14.11
CA TYR A 151 -2.37 6.76 -13.89
C TYR A 151 -2.76 6.79 -12.41
N GLN A 152 -1.92 6.25 -11.53
CA GLN A 152 -2.11 6.35 -10.09
C GLN A 152 -1.85 7.79 -9.60
N LEU A 153 -0.98 8.56 -10.25
CA LEU A 153 -0.76 9.98 -9.92
C LEU A 153 -2.02 10.81 -10.15
N GLN A 154 -2.79 10.51 -11.20
CA GLN A 154 -4.09 11.14 -11.45
C GLN A 154 -5.08 10.86 -10.33
N ARG A 155 -5.14 9.60 -9.87
CA ARG A 155 -6.04 9.18 -8.80
C ARG A 155 -5.62 9.73 -7.45
N LEU A 156 -4.33 9.68 -7.13
CA LEU A 156 -3.77 10.24 -5.90
C LEU A 156 -4.07 11.74 -5.83
N GLY A 157 -3.78 12.50 -6.89
CA GLY A 157 -4.09 13.92 -6.94
C GLY A 157 -5.58 14.22 -6.71
N TYR A 158 -6.47 13.48 -7.40
CA TYR A 158 -7.91 13.64 -7.21
C TYR A 158 -8.37 13.31 -5.79
N ILE A 159 -7.86 12.23 -5.19
CA ILE A 159 -8.24 11.80 -3.84
C ILE A 159 -7.71 12.79 -2.81
N ILE A 160 -6.42 13.12 -2.88
CA ILE A 160 -5.76 14.05 -1.94
C ILE A 160 -6.45 15.42 -1.96
N GLU A 161 -6.88 15.91 -3.12
CA GLU A 161 -7.63 17.17 -3.23
C GLU A 161 -8.98 17.14 -2.48
N LYS A 162 -9.58 15.96 -2.32
CA LYS A 162 -10.94 15.77 -1.81
C LYS A 162 -11.02 15.28 -0.36
N ILE A 163 -9.91 14.85 0.24
CA ILE A 163 -9.84 14.41 1.63
C ILE A 163 -9.34 15.56 2.52
N ASP A 164 -9.79 15.59 3.76
CA ASP A 164 -9.22 16.45 4.79
C ASP A 164 -7.92 15.82 5.34
N VAL A 165 -6.96 16.67 5.67
CA VAL A 165 -5.64 16.28 6.18
C VAL A 165 -5.27 17.17 7.36
N MET A 166 -4.27 16.76 8.14
CA MET A 166 -3.79 17.56 9.27
C MET A 166 -3.01 18.81 8.84
N ASP A 167 -2.28 18.73 7.72
CA ASP A 167 -1.43 19.81 7.20
C ASP A 167 -1.84 20.18 5.76
N ASP A 168 -2.61 21.27 5.64
CA ASP A 168 -3.07 21.82 4.36
C ASP A 168 -1.93 22.35 3.46
N ASP A 169 -0.80 22.77 4.04
CA ASP A 169 0.34 23.26 3.27
C ASP A 169 1.08 22.11 2.58
N ILE A 170 1.24 20.98 3.27
CA ILE A 170 1.74 19.73 2.67
C ILE A 170 0.80 19.27 1.57
N LYS A 171 -0.51 19.22 1.83
CA LYS A 171 -1.51 18.85 0.81
C LYS A 171 -1.45 19.76 -0.42
N ARG A 172 -1.40 21.08 -0.24
CA ARG A 172 -1.30 22.04 -1.34
C ARG A 172 -0.03 21.80 -2.17
N THR A 173 1.11 21.62 -1.50
CA THR A 173 2.40 21.37 -2.18
C THR A 173 2.34 20.12 -3.05
N ILE A 174 1.81 19.01 -2.52
CA ILE A 174 1.67 17.75 -3.26
C ILE A 174 0.69 17.91 -4.43
N ILE A 175 -0.44 18.58 -4.21
CA ILE A 175 -1.44 18.85 -5.26
C ILE A 175 -0.83 19.66 -6.40
N ASP A 176 -0.07 20.71 -6.09
CA ASP A 176 0.49 21.60 -7.12
C ASP A 176 1.48 20.84 -8.00
N VAL A 177 2.40 20.08 -7.39
CA VAL A 177 3.38 19.27 -8.12
C VAL A 177 2.71 18.18 -8.96
N LEU A 178 1.73 17.46 -8.41
CA LEU A 178 1.01 16.43 -9.16
C LEU A 178 0.15 17.03 -10.29
N ALA A 179 -0.48 18.19 -10.07
CA ALA A 179 -1.29 18.86 -11.08
C ALA A 179 -0.42 19.33 -12.26
N GLU A 180 0.75 19.91 -11.98
CA GLU A 180 1.73 20.27 -13.00
C GLU A 180 2.14 19.03 -13.82
N TYR A 181 2.50 17.93 -13.15
CA TYR A 181 2.87 16.68 -13.81
C TYR A 181 1.74 16.16 -14.72
N VAL A 182 0.51 16.06 -14.21
CA VAL A 182 -0.65 15.55 -14.97
C VAL A 182 -0.98 16.45 -16.16
N SER A 183 -0.88 17.76 -15.99
CA SER A 183 -1.15 18.71 -17.09
C SER A 183 -0.16 18.55 -18.25
N SER A 184 1.10 18.25 -17.94
CA SER A 184 2.21 18.19 -18.91
C SER A 184 2.37 16.81 -19.56
N HIS A 185 2.14 15.73 -18.81
CA HIS A 185 2.49 14.37 -19.25
C HIS A 185 1.28 13.50 -19.60
N VAL A 186 0.10 13.79 -19.06
CA VAL A 186 -1.07 12.92 -19.21
C VAL A 186 -2.04 13.48 -20.24
N LYS A 187 -2.53 12.61 -21.13
CA LYS A 187 -3.53 12.99 -22.16
C LYS A 187 -4.87 12.30 -21.98
N SER A 188 -4.89 11.06 -21.48
CA SER A 188 -6.09 10.25 -21.34
C SER A 188 -6.79 10.45 -20.00
N TYR A 189 -8.09 10.18 -19.99
CA TYR A 189 -8.85 10.09 -18.76
C TYR A 189 -8.74 8.69 -18.16
N ALA A 190 -8.48 8.61 -16.85
CA ALA A 190 -8.48 7.37 -16.09
C ALA A 190 -9.74 7.28 -15.21
N PRO A 191 -10.37 6.11 -15.06
CA PRO A 191 -11.42 5.95 -14.06
C PRO A 191 -10.84 6.00 -12.65
N LEU A 192 -11.56 6.61 -11.72
CA LEU A 192 -11.21 6.58 -10.30
C LEU A 192 -11.17 5.13 -9.79
N SER A 193 -12.20 4.33 -10.12
CA SER A 193 -12.24 2.88 -9.88
C SER A 193 -12.15 2.10 -11.18
N SER A 194 -11.12 1.26 -11.34
CA SER A 194 -10.95 0.45 -12.56
C SER A 194 -12.00 -0.65 -12.75
N SER A 195 -12.72 -1.02 -11.69
CA SER A 195 -13.73 -2.09 -11.72
C SER A 195 -15.14 -1.61 -12.05
N ILE A 196 -15.36 -0.30 -12.16
CA ILE A 196 -16.67 0.29 -12.45
C ILE A 196 -16.69 0.84 -13.89
N SER A 197 -17.87 0.83 -14.51
CA SER A 197 -18.07 1.39 -15.85
C SER A 197 -17.58 2.84 -15.94
N LYS A 198 -17.15 3.25 -17.13
CA LYS A 198 -16.69 4.62 -17.43
C LYS A 198 -17.79 5.50 -18.03
N ILE A 199 -18.91 4.89 -18.41
CA ILE A 199 -19.96 5.52 -19.23
C ILE A 199 -20.92 6.28 -18.32
N GLY A 200 -21.30 7.50 -18.71
CA GLY A 200 -22.31 8.29 -18.01
C GLY A 200 -21.82 9.01 -16.74
N HIS A 201 -20.53 8.92 -16.42
CA HIS A 201 -19.95 9.53 -15.23
C HIS A 201 -19.33 10.92 -15.51
N PRO A 202 -19.37 11.84 -14.52
CA PRO A 202 -18.67 13.11 -14.58
C PRO A 202 -17.16 12.95 -14.79
N ARG A 203 -16.52 14.05 -15.21
CA ARG A 203 -15.10 14.10 -15.51
C ARG A 203 -14.43 15.29 -14.84
N CYS A 204 -13.45 15.03 -13.99
CA CYS A 204 -12.57 16.04 -13.46
C CYS A 204 -11.44 16.34 -14.47
N ARG A 205 -11.48 17.54 -15.06
CA ARG A 205 -10.49 17.96 -16.08
C ARG A 205 -9.09 18.14 -15.50
N LYS A 206 -8.96 18.69 -14.28
CA LYS A 206 -7.67 18.96 -13.61
C LYS A 206 -6.83 17.68 -13.52
N TRP A 207 -7.44 16.60 -13.04
CA TRP A 207 -6.78 15.31 -12.83
C TRP A 207 -6.94 14.34 -14.00
N ARG A 208 -7.75 14.71 -15.00
CA ARG A 208 -8.21 13.81 -16.08
C ARG A 208 -8.80 12.51 -15.49
N ILE A 209 -9.68 12.65 -14.50
CA ILE A 209 -10.34 11.50 -13.84
C ILE A 209 -11.79 11.40 -14.28
N ILE A 210 -12.28 10.17 -14.44
CA ILE A 210 -13.71 9.85 -14.56
C ILE A 210 -14.20 9.44 -13.17
N GLU A 211 -15.17 10.19 -12.65
CA GLU A 211 -15.70 10.08 -11.28
C GLU A 211 -16.74 8.95 -11.23
N ASN A 212 -16.25 7.72 -11.34
CA ASN A 212 -17.09 6.52 -11.41
C ASN A 212 -17.24 5.77 -10.08
N THR A 213 -16.87 6.41 -8.98
CA THR A 213 -17.10 5.97 -7.61
C THR A 213 -17.01 7.18 -6.69
N ASP A 214 -17.67 7.09 -5.54
CA ASP A 214 -17.50 8.05 -4.45
C ASP A 214 -16.64 7.45 -3.34
N PHE A 215 -16.14 8.30 -2.45
CA PHE A 215 -15.46 7.92 -1.22
C PHE A 215 -15.57 9.02 -0.18
N GLU A 216 -15.43 8.65 1.09
CA GLU A 216 -15.35 9.56 2.23
C GLU A 216 -14.11 9.17 3.05
N SER A 217 -13.47 10.17 3.67
CA SER A 217 -12.42 9.97 4.67
C SER A 217 -13.06 10.03 6.05
N ASP A 218 -12.56 9.26 7.02
CA ASP A 218 -13.09 9.23 8.39
C ASP A 218 -12.60 10.40 9.28
N LEU A 219 -11.82 11.33 8.72
CA LEU A 219 -11.34 12.54 9.40
C LEU A 219 -12.35 13.69 9.33
#